data_AF-A0A7S3PSA1-F1
#
_entry.id   AF-A0A7S3PSA1-F1
#
_cell.length_a   1.000
_cell.length_b   1.000
_cell.length_c   1.000
_cell.angle_alpha   90.00
_cell.angle_beta   90.00
_cell.angle_gamma   90.00
#
_symmetry.space_group_name_H-M   'P 1'
#
loop_
_entity.id
_entity.type
_entity.pdbx_description
1 polymer ?
#
loop_
_entity_poly.entity_id
_entity_poly.type
_entity_poly.pdbx_seq_one_letter_code
_entity_poly.pdbx_strand_id
1 'polypeptide(L)'
;YSGGNKNKISITGYSLRAPKCSSVPEFAEALRSGEDLTTGETRYPDGHLGLPPRQGRMKDDDIGSFDVEFFGMSLKQAEAMDPCLRLLMEVTHEALMDACIDI
;
A
#
# COMPACT_ATOMS: atom_id res chain seq x y z
N TYR A 1 -28.69 -0.47 31.33
CA TYR A 1 -27.67 -0.04 30.35
C TYR A 1 -28.33 0.15 28.99
N SER A 2 -28.86 1.34 28.70
CA SER A 2 -29.41 1.66 27.38
C SER A 2 -29.03 3.10 27.05
N GLY A 3 -28.22 3.27 25.99
CA GLY A 3 -27.60 4.54 25.62
C GLY A 3 -26.26 4.37 24.89
N GLY A 4 -26.07 3.26 24.16
CA GLY A 4 -24.92 3.12 23.27
C GLY A 4 -25.09 4.07 22.09
N ASN A 5 -24.21 5.06 21.99
CA ASN A 5 -24.19 6.03 20.90
C ASN A 5 -24.12 5.28 19.56
N LYS A 6 -25.19 5.34 18.75
CA LYS A 6 -25.36 4.59 17.48
C LYS A 6 -24.38 5.00 16.36
N ASN A 7 -23.41 5.87 16.68
CA ASN A 7 -22.46 6.46 15.76
C ASN A 7 -20.99 6.08 16.05
N LYS A 8 -20.77 4.94 16.72
CA LYS A 8 -19.40 4.44 16.92
C LYS A 8 -18.93 3.75 15.65
N ILE A 9 -17.83 4.26 15.09
CA ILE A 9 -17.14 3.67 13.95
C ILE A 9 -15.98 2.81 14.49
N SER A 10 -15.85 1.60 13.99
CA SER A 10 -14.73 0.69 14.26
C SER A 10 -13.99 0.37 12.97
N ILE A 11 -12.66 0.28 13.04
CA ILE A 11 -11.83 -0.28 11.98
C ILE A 11 -11.84 -1.79 12.17
N THR A 12 -12.40 -2.53 11.21
CA THR A 12 -12.54 -3.99 11.29
C THR A 12 -11.48 -4.73 10.47
N GLY A 13 -10.83 -4.06 9.53
CA GLY A 13 -9.67 -4.58 8.81
C GLY A 13 -8.88 -3.47 8.15
N TYR A 14 -7.61 -3.76 7.85
CA TYR A 14 -6.69 -2.81 7.25
C TYR A 14 -5.56 -3.53 6.52
N SER A 15 -5.09 -2.94 5.43
CA SER A 15 -3.84 -3.33 4.77
C SER A 15 -3.09 -2.08 4.33
N LEU A 16 -1.80 -2.23 4.08
CA LEU A 16 -0.95 -1.15 3.57
C LEU A 16 0.25 -1.70 2.81
N ARG A 17 0.82 -0.82 1.99
CA ARG A 17 2.17 -0.91 1.45
C ARG A 17 2.93 0.33 1.90
N ALA A 18 4.17 0.14 2.32
CA ALA A 18 5.03 1.20 2.83
C ALA A 18 6.44 1.09 2.25
N PRO A 19 7.28 2.13 2.35
CA PRO A 19 8.65 2.05 1.89
C PRO A 19 9.37 0.83 2.46
N LYS A 20 9.99 0.03 1.59
CA LYS A 20 10.63 -1.28 1.91
C LYS A 20 9.72 -2.36 2.53
N CYS A 21 8.42 -2.14 2.70
CA CYS A 21 7.51 -3.07 3.37
C CYS A 21 6.30 -3.39 2.49
N SER A 22 6.16 -4.67 2.13
CA SER A 22 5.06 -5.15 1.28
C SER A 22 3.87 -5.66 2.09
N SER A 23 3.91 -5.56 3.42
CA SER A 23 2.83 -6.03 4.28
C SER A 23 2.79 -5.29 5.62
N VAL A 24 1.64 -5.36 6.29
CA VAL A 24 1.45 -4.82 7.65
C VAL A 24 2.45 -5.42 8.64
N PRO A 25 2.72 -6.75 8.69
CA PRO A 25 3.71 -7.31 9.60
C PRO A 25 5.14 -6.80 9.36
N GLU A 26 5.57 -6.68 8.09
CA GLU A 26 6.88 -6.10 7.75
C GLU A 26 7.00 -4.67 8.26
N PHE A 27 5.96 -3.86 8.03
CA PHE A 27 5.94 -2.47 8.49
C PHE A 27 5.91 -2.36 10.02
N ALA A 28 5.13 -3.21 10.68
CA ALA A 28 5.08 -3.25 12.14
C ALA A 28 6.45 -3.60 12.74
N GLU A 29 7.20 -4.51 12.10
CA GLU A 29 8.55 -4.85 12.55
C GLU A 29 9.54 -3.71 12.34
N ALA A 30 9.52 -3.06 11.17
CA ALA A 30 10.34 -1.88 10.91
C ALA A 30 10.08 -0.74 11.92
N LEU A 31 8.82 -0.53 12.31
CA LEU A 31 8.47 0.43 13.34
C LEU A 31 9.00 0.03 14.71
N ARG A 32 8.92 -1.26 15.07
CA ARG A 32 9.43 -1.77 16.35
C ARG A 32 10.96 -1.67 16.44
N SER A 33 11.66 -1.90 15.34
CA SER A 33 13.12 -1.82 15.28
C SER A 33 13.65 -0.39 15.16
N GLY A 34 12.78 0.58 14.81
CA GLY A 34 13.18 1.97 14.56
C GLY A 34 13.98 2.13 13.27
N GLU A 35 13.71 1.30 12.26
CA GLU A 35 14.42 1.31 10.98
C GLU A 35 14.13 2.59 10.18
N ASP A 36 15.17 3.21 9.62
CA ASP A 36 15.01 4.26 8.60
C ASP A 36 14.64 3.63 7.25
N LEU A 37 13.38 3.80 6.87
CA LEU A 37 12.83 3.28 5.61
C LEU A 37 13.13 4.17 4.40
N THR A 38 13.91 5.25 4.55
CA THR A 38 14.33 6.09 3.42
C THR A 38 15.53 5.49 2.69
N THR A 39 15.63 5.82 1.40
CA THR A 39 16.73 5.45 0.52
C THR A 39 17.17 6.65 -0.33
N GLY A 40 18.44 6.64 -0.74
CA GLY A 40 18.96 7.56 -1.76
C GLY A 40 18.74 7.07 -3.19
N GLU A 41 18.23 5.85 -3.36
CA GLU A 41 17.80 5.33 -4.67
C GLU A 41 16.45 5.95 -5.03
N THR A 42 16.48 7.08 -5.73
CA THR A 42 15.28 7.84 -6.09
C THR A 42 14.84 7.59 -7.54
N ARG A 43 13.56 7.78 -7.82
CA ARG A 43 13.02 7.71 -9.20
C ARG A 43 13.58 8.82 -10.09
N TYR A 44 13.87 9.98 -9.51
CA TYR A 44 14.39 11.15 -10.20
C TYR A 44 15.82 11.46 -9.74
N PRO A 45 16.65 12.07 -10.61
CA PRO A 45 17.98 12.52 -10.22
C PRO A 45 17.97 13.48 -9.03
N ASP A 46 19.06 13.53 -8.30
CA ASP A 46 19.26 14.46 -7.18
C ASP A 46 19.01 15.92 -7.59
N GLY A 47 18.35 16.68 -6.72
CA GLY A 47 18.01 18.08 -6.98
C GLY A 47 16.85 18.29 -7.94
N HIS A 48 16.21 17.23 -8.46
CA HIS A 48 15.00 17.35 -9.26
C HIS A 48 13.92 18.11 -8.48
N LEU A 49 13.56 19.31 -8.94
CA LEU A 49 12.57 20.20 -8.30
C LEU A 49 12.82 20.46 -6.81
N GLY A 50 14.07 20.40 -6.34
CA GLY A 50 14.40 20.58 -4.92
C GLY A 50 13.90 19.44 -4.02
N LEU A 51 13.59 18.28 -4.59
CA LEU A 51 13.25 17.08 -3.81
C LEU A 51 14.41 16.67 -2.90
N PRO A 52 14.12 16.14 -1.69
CA PRO A 52 15.15 15.68 -0.79
C PRO A 52 15.92 14.50 -1.40
N PRO A 53 17.23 14.36 -1.10
CA PRO A 53 18.08 13.30 -1.64
C PRO A 53 17.76 11.92 -1.05
N ARG A 54 16.96 11.86 0.02
CA ARG A 54 16.47 10.62 0.62
C ARG A 54 14.96 10.63 0.65
N GLN A 55 14.35 9.55 0.17
CA GLN A 55 12.89 9.42 0.08
C GLN A 55 12.47 8.01 0.45
N GLY A 56 11.21 7.86 0.86
CA GLY A 56 10.59 6.54 0.95
C GLY A 56 10.35 6.00 -0.46
N ARG A 57 10.80 4.77 -0.73
CA ARG A 57 10.57 4.09 -1.99
C ARG A 57 9.89 2.74 -1.75
N MET A 58 8.80 2.49 -2.47
CA MET A 58 8.16 1.16 -2.47
C MET A 58 9.04 0.16 -3.21
N LYS A 59 8.86 -1.14 -2.95
CA LYS A 59 9.56 -2.18 -3.71
C LYS A 59 9.09 -2.12 -5.17
N ASP A 60 9.99 -2.44 -6.10
CA ASP A 60 9.65 -2.39 -7.53
C ASP A 60 8.55 -3.39 -7.89
N ASP A 61 8.53 -4.55 -7.24
CA ASP A 61 7.50 -5.56 -7.44
C ASP A 61 6.11 -5.06 -7.01
N ASP A 62 6.01 -4.23 -5.96
CA ASP A 62 4.74 -3.65 -5.47
C ASP A 62 4.17 -2.59 -6.44
N ILE A 63 5.01 -1.92 -7.25
CA ILE A 63 4.57 -0.89 -8.21
C ILE A 63 4.41 -1.48 -9.62
N GLY A 64 5.27 -2.44 -9.97
CA GLY A 64 5.34 -3.05 -11.29
C GLY A 64 4.29 -4.13 -11.50
N SER A 65 4.02 -4.95 -10.48
CA SER A 65 3.12 -6.10 -10.57
C SER A 65 1.66 -5.70 -10.39
N PHE A 66 0.75 -6.50 -10.95
CA PHE A 66 -0.69 -6.43 -10.70
C PHE A 66 -1.37 -7.73 -11.13
N ASP A 67 -2.25 -8.29 -10.29
CA ASP A 67 -2.99 -9.52 -10.63
C ASP A 67 -4.19 -9.23 -11.56
N VAL A 68 -3.92 -9.16 -12.86
CA VAL A 68 -4.94 -8.85 -13.87
C VAL A 68 -6.05 -9.90 -13.97
N GLU A 69 -5.74 -11.17 -13.70
CA GLU A 69 -6.71 -12.26 -13.79
C GLU A 69 -7.70 -12.19 -12.62
N PHE A 70 -7.19 -11.95 -11.41
CA PHE A 70 -8.01 -11.76 -10.22
C PHE A 70 -9.01 -10.60 -10.38
N PHE A 71 -8.57 -9.47 -10.95
CA PHE A 71 -9.44 -8.31 -11.17
C PHE A 71 -10.22 -8.34 -12.51
N GLY A 72 -10.15 -9.44 -13.27
CA GLY A 72 -10.89 -9.61 -14.52
C GLY A 72 -10.54 -8.57 -15.60
N MET A 73 -9.30 -8.11 -15.65
CA MET A 73 -8.81 -7.09 -16.60
C MET A 73 -7.86 -7.67 -17.65
N SER A 74 -7.76 -7.01 -18.81
CA SER A 74 -6.73 -7.35 -19.79
C SER A 74 -5.38 -6.73 -19.43
N LEU A 75 -4.28 -7.40 -19.81
CA LEU A 75 -2.92 -6.88 -19.59
C LEU A 75 -2.73 -5.46 -20.14
N LYS A 76 -3.23 -5.21 -21.36
CA LYS A 76 -3.14 -3.90 -22.01
C LYS A 76 -3.85 -2.78 -21.22
N GLN A 77 -4.97 -3.11 -20.57
CA GLN A 77 -5.65 -2.14 -19.71
C GLN A 77 -4.83 -1.87 -18.45
N ALA A 78 -4.33 -2.91 -17.79
CA ALA A 78 -3.52 -2.77 -16.59
C ALA A 78 -2.21 -2.01 -16.83
N GLU A 79 -1.54 -2.22 -17.96
CA GLU A 79 -0.34 -1.46 -18.35
C GLU A 79 -0.60 0.03 -18.55
N ALA A 80 -1.81 0.38 -19.00
CA ALA A 80 -2.24 1.77 -19.18
C ALA A 80 -2.77 2.41 -17.89
N MET A 81 -2.96 1.64 -16.82
CA MET A 81 -3.45 2.14 -15.54
C MET A 81 -2.35 2.80 -14.73
N ASP A 82 -2.74 3.85 -14.01
CA ASP A 82 -1.89 4.46 -13.00
C ASP A 82 -1.46 3.41 -11.94
N PRO A 83 -0.15 3.30 -11.64
CA PRO A 83 0.34 2.31 -10.67
C PRO A 83 -0.24 2.48 -9.27
N CYS A 84 -0.54 3.70 -8.82
CA CYS A 84 -1.14 3.92 -7.50
C CYS A 84 -2.57 3.39 -7.45
N LEU A 85 -3.31 3.46 -8.56
CA LEU A 85 -4.64 2.85 -8.65
C LEU A 85 -4.57 1.31 -8.58
N ARG A 86 -3.64 0.68 -9.31
CA ARG A 86 -3.43 -0.78 -9.26
C ARG A 86 -3.10 -1.26 -7.84
N LEU A 87 -2.18 -0.55 -7.19
CA LEU A 87 -1.81 -0.82 -5.79
C LEU A 87 -2.99 -0.64 -4.84
N LEU A 88 -3.79 0.41 -5.02
CA LEU A 88 -4.97 0.66 -4.20
C LEU A 88 -5.98 -0.48 -4.30
N MET A 89 -6.17 -1.06 -5.48
CA MET A 89 -7.09 -2.18 -5.68
C MET A 89 -6.67 -3.42 -4.89
N GLU A 90 -5.40 -3.80 -4.97
CA GLU A 90 -4.85 -4.93 -4.21
C GLU A 90 -4.93 -4.70 -2.71
N VAL A 91 -4.47 -3.54 -2.23
CA VAL A 91 -4.50 -3.21 -0.79
C VAL A 91 -5.94 -3.14 -0.26
N THR A 92 -6.89 -2.67 -1.05
CA THR A 92 -8.31 -2.67 -0.66
C THR A 92 -8.84 -4.09 -0.53
N HIS A 93 -8.51 -4.97 -1.48
CA HIS A 93 -8.91 -6.37 -1.39
C HIS A 93 -8.32 -7.06 -0.14
N GLU A 94 -7.04 -6.84 0.15
CA GLU A 94 -6.41 -7.36 1.37
C GLU A 94 -7.05 -6.83 2.65
N ALA A 95 -7.41 -5.55 2.69
CA ALA A 95 -8.10 -4.97 3.85
C ALA A 95 -9.49 -5.59 4.06
N LEU A 96 -10.19 -5.98 2.99
CA LEU A 96 -11.46 -6.71 3.06
C LEU A 96 -11.25 -8.14 3.57
N MET A 97 -10.19 -8.83 3.12
CA MET A 97 -9.83 -10.15 3.63
C MET A 97 -9.47 -10.11 5.12
N ASP A 98 -8.69 -9.11 5.56
CA ASP A 98 -8.36 -8.91 6.98
C ASP A 98 -9.62 -8.66 7.83
N ALA A 99 -10.61 -7.94 7.28
CA ALA A 99 -11.92 -7.75 7.89
C ALA A 99 -12.81 -9.01 7.88
N CYS A 100 -12.34 -10.14 7.31
CA CYS A 100 -13.12 -11.36 7.10
C CYS A 100 -14.43 -11.12 6.32
N ILE A 101 -14.39 -10.21 5.34
CA ILE A 101 -15.49 -9.91 4.43
C ILE A 101 -15.29 -10.72 3.14
N ASP A 102 -16.31 -11.50 2.76
CA ASP A 102 -16.34 -12.26 1.52
C ASP A 102 -16.86 -11.38 0.38
N ILE A 103 -16.25 -11.46 -0.81
CA ILE A 103 -16.58 -10.63 -2.00
C ILE A 103 -16.66 -11.45 -3.29
#